data_AF-A0A8H4XUM1-F1
#
_entry.id   AF-A0A8H4XUM1-F1
#
_cell.length_a   1.000
_cell.length_b   1.000
_cell.length_c   1.000
_cell.angle_alpha   90.00
_cell.angle_beta   90.00
_cell.angle_gamma   90.00
#
_symmetry.space_group_name_H-M   'P 1'
#
loop_
_entity.id
_entity.type
_entity.pdbx_description
1 polymer ?
#
loop_
_entity_poly.entity_id
_entity_poly.type
_entity_poly.pdbx_seq_one_letter_code
_entity_poly.pdbx_strand_id
1 'polypeptide(L)'
;IETRAYISAPVGVTVERAADSAAFIPVPHEIRYGEAEKNGLEAIANARDAEDRQASIFTDIEALERAVEEVIGMIDRVSKYVEAVIDEEAPASTALGQFLLNALALAPKVEPADIERDFNNHIQDVLVVSYLANTIRTQMELSNRLATAQLTLGGGEGATTGEGAQRNQRGGKGGRGGREQRNQERNTEEARA
;
A
#
# COMPACT_ATOMS: atom_id res chain seq x y z
N ILE A 1 4.05 9.99 19.73
CA ILE A 1 4.26 9.18 20.94
C ILE A 1 5.23 9.95 21.83
N GLU A 2 4.90 10.16 23.09
CA GLU A 2 5.83 10.78 24.06
C GLU A 2 6.42 9.66 24.91
N THR A 3 7.71 9.39 24.73
CA THR A 3 8.43 8.32 25.44
C THR A 3 9.38 8.94 26.46
N ARG A 4 9.47 8.33 27.64
CA ARG A 4 10.41 8.72 28.70
C ARG A 4 11.01 7.45 29.29
N ALA A 5 12.33 7.40 29.38
CA ALA A 5 13.06 6.26 29.93
C ALA A 5 13.67 6.63 31.28
N TYR A 6 13.57 5.71 32.25
CA TYR A 6 14.11 5.90 33.61
C TYR A 6 14.88 4.66 34.04
N ILE A 7 15.92 4.87 34.86
CA ILE A 7 16.61 3.80 35.59
C ILE A 7 16.41 3.98 37.09
N SER A 8 16.29 2.88 37.83
CA SER A 8 16.22 2.91 39.29
C SER A 8 17.61 3.01 39.89
N ALA A 9 17.83 4.00 40.76
CA ALA A 9 19.02 4.12 41.58
C ALA A 9 18.63 4.06 43.07
N PRO A 10 19.26 3.21 43.90
CA PRO A 10 18.98 3.16 45.33
C PRO A 10 19.40 4.49 45.97
N VAL A 11 18.50 5.07 46.77
CA VAL A 11 18.74 6.31 47.53
C VAL A 11 18.52 5.99 49.00
N GLY A 12 19.61 5.64 49.68
CA GLY A 12 19.65 5.46 51.12
C GLY A 12 21.01 5.85 51.68
N VAL A 13 21.01 6.58 52.80
CA VAL A 13 22.24 6.96 53.53
C VAL A 13 22.82 5.82 54.38
N THR A 14 22.05 4.74 54.59
CA THR A 14 22.48 3.52 55.29
C THR A 14 22.20 2.29 54.42
N VAL A 15 23.04 1.26 54.54
CA VAL A 15 22.97 0.04 53.70
C VAL A 15 21.62 -0.69 53.82
N GLU A 16 21.00 -0.66 55.00
CA GLU A 16 19.67 -1.22 55.24
C GLU A 16 18.52 -0.42 54.59
N ARG A 17 18.61 0.92 54.52
CA ARG A 17 17.58 1.76 53.87
C ARG A 17 17.77 1.95 52.37
N ALA A 18 18.97 1.71 51.85
CA ALA A 18 19.24 1.77 50.42
C ALA A 18 18.47 0.69 49.63
N ALA A 19 18.10 -0.41 50.28
CA ALA A 19 17.24 -1.45 49.71
C ALA A 19 15.75 -1.03 49.63
N ASP A 20 15.31 -0.15 50.52
CA ASP A 20 13.89 0.25 50.68
C ASP A 20 13.54 1.58 50.00
N SER A 21 14.51 2.27 49.42
CA SER A 21 14.31 3.58 48.78
C SER A 21 15.06 3.64 47.46
N ALA A 22 14.33 3.83 46.36
CA ALA A 22 14.89 3.99 45.02
C ALA A 22 14.33 5.25 44.36
N ALA A 23 15.20 6.01 43.69
CA ALA A 23 14.84 7.12 42.83
C ALA A 23 14.92 6.71 41.37
N PHE A 24 13.97 7.19 40.56
CA PHE A 24 13.97 6.97 39.12
C PHE A 24 14.59 8.17 38.41
N ILE A 25 15.73 7.95 37.78
CA ILE A 25 16.50 8.99 37.10
C ILE A 25 16.20 8.90 35.60
N PRO A 26 15.78 10.01 34.94
CA PRO A 26 15.54 10.00 33.51
C PRO A 26 16.86 9.79 32.76
N VAL A 27 16.83 8.95 31.74
CA VAL A 27 18.00 8.66 30.89
C VAL A 27 17.73 9.07 29.43
N PRO A 28 18.77 9.52 28.70
CA PRO A 28 18.67 9.71 27.26
C PRO A 28 18.21 8.42 26.59
N HIS A 29 17.24 8.53 25.70
CA HIS A 29 16.75 7.41 24.91
C HIS A 29 16.60 7.82 23.47
N GLU A 30 16.76 6.85 22.58
CA GLU A 30 16.57 6.99 21.15
C GLU A 30 15.60 5.89 20.73
N ILE A 31 14.61 6.23 19.91
CA ILE A 31 13.73 5.21 19.33
C ILE A 31 14.44 4.65 18.11
N ARG A 32 14.82 3.38 18.19
CA ARG A 32 15.41 2.64 17.07
C ARG A 32 14.33 1.85 16.37
N TYR A 33 14.28 1.99 15.05
CA TYR A 33 13.39 1.23 14.19
C TYR A 33 14.23 0.31 13.31
N GLY A 34 13.80 -0.94 13.12
CA GLY A 34 14.32 -1.74 12.03
C GLY A 34 13.90 -1.16 10.68
N GLU A 35 14.71 -1.35 9.64
CA GLU A 35 14.42 -0.82 8.30
C GLU A 35 13.09 -1.36 7.74
N ALA A 36 12.85 -2.67 7.89
CA ALA A 36 11.60 -3.31 7.50
C ALA A 36 10.39 -2.79 8.31
N GLU A 37 10.58 -2.51 9.60
CA GLU A 37 9.53 -1.99 10.47
C GLU A 37 9.17 -0.56 10.10
N LYS A 38 10.18 0.28 9.84
CA LYS A 38 10.00 1.66 9.39
C LYS A 38 9.18 1.70 8.10
N ASN A 39 9.60 0.93 7.08
CA ASN A 39 8.91 0.89 5.78
C ASN A 39 7.46 0.40 5.90
N GLY A 40 7.22 -0.63 6.73
CA GLY A 40 5.87 -1.13 7.00
C GLY A 40 5.01 -0.11 7.76
N LEU A 41 5.57 0.55 8.76
CA LEU A 41 4.87 1.56 9.55
C LEU A 41 4.53 2.79 8.70
N GLU A 42 5.44 3.19 7.82
CA GLU A 42 5.26 4.31 6.89
C GLU A 42 4.18 4.01 5.85
N ALA A 43 4.15 2.80 5.30
CA ALA A 43 3.08 2.35 4.41
C ALA A 43 1.70 2.40 5.10
N ILE A 44 1.62 1.97 6.37
CA ILE A 44 0.38 2.04 7.16
C ILE A 44 0.05 3.49 7.55
N ALA A 45 1.05 4.31 7.87
CA ALA A 45 0.86 5.72 8.21
C ALA A 45 0.24 6.50 7.05
N ASN A 46 0.61 6.18 5.80
CA ASN A 46 0.01 6.81 4.62
C ASN A 46 -1.50 6.54 4.49
N ALA A 47 -2.00 5.40 5.00
CA ALA A 47 -3.44 5.14 5.03
C ALA A 47 -4.20 5.99 6.04
N ARG A 48 -3.52 6.61 7.02
CA ARG A 48 -4.16 7.49 8.01
C ARG A 48 -4.80 8.71 7.34
N ASP A 49 -4.12 9.26 6.35
CA ASP A 49 -4.48 10.52 5.71
C ASP A 49 -5.41 10.29 4.48
N ALA A 50 -5.60 9.03 4.06
CA ALA A 50 -6.57 8.65 3.04
C ALA A 50 -7.98 8.51 3.64
N GLU A 51 -8.98 9.08 2.98
CA GLU A 51 -10.39 9.05 3.43
C GLU A 51 -10.94 7.62 3.53
N ASP A 52 -10.51 6.74 2.61
CA ASP A 52 -10.90 5.33 2.54
C ASP A 52 -10.09 4.43 3.51
N ARG A 53 -9.07 4.98 4.19
CA ARG A 53 -8.12 4.26 5.07
C ARG A 53 -7.46 3.04 4.45
N GLN A 54 -7.32 3.02 3.13
CA GLN A 54 -6.62 1.97 2.40
C GLN A 54 -5.19 2.39 2.12
N ALA A 55 -4.24 1.50 2.41
CA ALA A 55 -2.87 1.60 1.89
C ALA A 55 -2.80 0.76 0.62
N SER A 56 -2.63 1.39 -0.53
CA SER A 56 -2.19 0.67 -1.73
C SER A 56 -0.71 0.31 -1.56
N ILE A 57 -0.36 -0.95 -1.79
CA ILE A 57 1.04 -1.33 -1.93
C ILE A 57 1.51 -0.71 -3.24
N PHE A 58 2.47 0.20 -3.15
CA PHE A 58 3.08 0.81 -4.33
C PHE A 58 3.65 -0.28 -5.22
N THR A 59 3.53 -0.08 -6.53
CA THR A 59 4.35 -0.82 -7.46
C THR A 59 5.82 -0.42 -7.25
N ASP A 60 6.75 -1.32 -7.57
CA ASP A 60 8.18 -1.06 -7.39
C ASP A 60 8.62 0.23 -8.11
N ILE A 61 7.98 0.57 -9.24
CA ILE A 61 8.26 1.79 -10.00
C ILE A 61 7.80 3.07 -9.29
N GLU A 62 6.63 3.06 -8.64
CA GLU A 62 6.12 4.20 -7.85
C GLU A 62 6.95 4.39 -6.58
N ALA A 63 7.40 3.29 -5.96
CA ALA A 63 8.31 3.36 -4.82
C ALA A 63 9.66 3.96 -5.24
N LEU A 64 10.19 3.58 -6.41
CA LEU A 64 11.40 4.16 -6.96
C LEU A 64 11.26 5.65 -7.26
N GLU A 65 10.16 6.07 -7.89
CA GLU A 65 9.88 7.49 -8.18
C GLU A 65 9.93 8.34 -6.91
N ARG A 66 9.22 7.93 -5.86
CA ARG A 66 9.22 8.64 -4.57
C ARG A 66 10.59 8.70 -3.92
N ALA A 67 11.34 7.59 -3.97
CA ALA A 67 12.70 7.56 -3.44
C ALA A 67 13.62 8.53 -4.20
N VAL A 68 13.46 8.63 -5.53
CA VAL A 68 14.21 9.59 -6.35
C VAL A 68 13.84 11.03 -5.98
N GLU A 69 12.55 11.34 -5.83
CA GLU A 69 12.09 12.67 -5.38
C GLU A 69 12.64 13.04 -4.00
N GLU A 70 12.63 12.11 -3.05
CA GLU A 70 13.19 12.32 -1.71
C GLU A 70 14.69 12.62 -1.78
N VAL A 71 15.44 11.85 -2.57
CA VAL A 71 16.89 12.05 -2.77
C VAL A 71 17.17 13.41 -3.41
N ILE A 72 16.39 13.80 -4.41
CA ILE A 72 16.49 15.15 -5.02
C ILE A 72 16.24 16.23 -3.96
N GLY A 73 15.22 16.08 -3.13
CA GLY A 73 14.92 17.01 -2.05
C GLY A 73 16.02 17.09 -0.98
N MET A 74 16.67 15.96 -0.67
CA MET A 74 17.84 15.93 0.22
C MET A 74 19.03 16.67 -0.38
N ILE A 75 19.31 16.47 -1.67
CA ILE A 75 20.40 17.16 -2.40
C ILE A 75 20.14 18.67 -2.44
N ASP A 76 18.91 19.09 -2.76
CA ASP A 76 18.53 20.51 -2.80
C ASP A 76 18.74 21.20 -1.44
N ARG A 77 18.34 20.54 -0.34
CA ARG A 77 18.60 21.03 1.02
C ARG A 77 20.09 21.20 1.32
N VAL A 78 20.90 20.22 0.92
CA VAL A 78 22.36 20.30 1.11
C VAL A 78 22.97 21.40 0.24
N SER A 79 22.54 21.54 -1.01
CA SER A 79 23.00 22.60 -1.92
C SER A 79 22.74 23.99 -1.32
N LYS A 80 21.51 24.24 -0.88
CA LYS A 80 21.12 25.50 -0.23
C LYS A 80 21.95 25.81 1.01
N TYR A 81 22.23 24.79 1.84
CA TYR A 81 23.08 24.97 3.00
C TYR A 81 24.52 25.34 2.60
N VAL A 82 25.09 24.67 1.60
CA VAL A 82 26.45 24.96 1.11
C VAL A 82 26.53 26.36 0.50
N GLU A 83 25.53 26.76 -0.29
CA GLU A 83 25.41 28.12 -0.83
C GLU A 83 25.37 29.16 0.29
N ALA A 84 24.50 28.99 1.30
CA ALA A 84 24.43 29.90 2.44
C ALA A 84 25.72 30.00 3.26
N VAL A 85 26.53 28.93 3.31
CA VAL A 85 27.85 28.96 3.95
C VAL A 85 28.88 29.72 3.08
N ILE A 86 28.80 29.58 1.75
CA ILE A 86 29.67 30.32 0.81
C ILE A 86 29.35 31.81 0.84
N ASP A 87 28.07 32.17 0.95
CA ASP A 87 27.59 33.56 1.06
C ASP A 87 27.78 34.17 2.46
N GLU A 88 28.43 33.44 3.37
CA GLU A 88 28.69 33.83 4.77
C GLU A 88 27.41 34.08 5.62
N GLU A 89 26.24 33.63 5.14
CA GLU A 89 24.96 33.73 5.84
C GLU A 89 24.78 32.66 6.93
N ALA A 90 25.46 31.51 6.79
CA ALA A 90 25.41 30.39 7.72
C ALA A 90 26.81 29.99 8.23
N PRO A 91 26.94 29.55 9.50
CA PRO A 91 28.23 29.13 10.05
C PRO A 91 28.73 27.84 9.41
N ALA A 92 29.97 27.85 8.92
CA ALA A 92 30.61 26.66 8.38
C ALA A 92 30.83 25.57 9.45
N SER A 93 30.61 24.31 9.08
CA SER A 93 30.86 23.15 9.92
C SER A 93 31.85 22.21 9.25
N THR A 94 33.06 22.09 9.82
CA THR A 94 34.11 21.20 9.30
C THR A 94 33.69 19.74 9.33
N ALA A 95 32.96 19.31 10.36
CA ALA A 95 32.47 17.94 10.48
C ALA A 95 31.48 17.59 9.35
N LEU A 96 30.57 18.52 9.02
CA LEU A 96 29.62 18.35 7.93
C LEU A 96 30.32 18.38 6.57
N GLY A 97 31.28 19.28 6.36
CA GLY A 97 32.09 19.32 5.13
C GLY A 97 32.87 18.03 4.89
N GLN A 98 33.50 17.46 5.93
CA GLN A 98 34.19 16.17 5.84
C GLN A 98 33.23 15.02 5.53
N PHE A 99 32.04 15.04 6.13
CA PHE A 99 31.01 14.04 5.85
C PHE A 99 30.55 14.08 4.39
N LEU A 100 30.27 15.28 3.85
CA LEU A 100 29.88 15.46 2.45
C LEU A 100 30.98 15.00 1.49
N LEU A 101 32.24 15.32 1.79
CA LEU A 101 33.38 14.89 0.97
C LEU A 101 33.51 13.36 0.94
N ASN A 102 33.35 12.70 2.09
CA ASN A 102 33.36 11.24 2.17
C ASN A 102 32.18 10.63 1.39
N ALA A 103 30.99 11.22 1.48
CA ALA A 103 29.80 10.77 0.77
C ALA A 103 29.98 10.87 -0.75
N LEU A 104 30.53 11.98 -1.26
CA LEU A 104 30.86 12.16 -2.68
C LEU A 104 31.95 11.20 -3.16
N ALA A 105 32.94 10.89 -2.32
CA ALA A 105 34.01 9.96 -2.65
C ALA A 105 33.53 8.50 -2.80
N LEU A 106 32.39 8.15 -2.19
CA LEU A 106 31.74 6.84 -2.28
C LEU A 106 30.81 6.71 -3.49
N ALA A 107 30.57 7.79 -4.24
CA ALA A 107 29.66 7.78 -5.37
C ALA A 107 30.16 6.78 -6.44
N PRO A 108 29.36 5.75 -6.79
CA PRO A 108 29.74 4.79 -7.81
C PRO A 108 29.82 5.49 -9.17
N LYS A 109 30.87 5.18 -9.93
CA LYS A 109 30.99 5.65 -11.31
C LYS A 109 30.17 4.73 -12.20
N VAL A 110 28.95 5.11 -12.47
CA VAL A 110 28.05 4.39 -13.38
C VAL A 110 27.90 5.19 -14.65
N GLU A 111 28.07 4.55 -15.80
CA GLU A 111 27.85 5.19 -17.09
C GLU A 111 26.33 5.39 -17.30
N PRO A 112 25.87 6.55 -17.79
CA PRO A 112 24.44 6.81 -18.00
C PRO A 112 23.77 5.75 -18.89
N ALA A 113 24.50 5.22 -19.88
CA ALA A 113 24.00 4.20 -20.80
C ALA A 113 23.70 2.87 -20.10
N ASP A 114 24.46 2.51 -19.06
CA ASP A 114 24.21 1.28 -18.29
C ASP A 114 22.93 1.41 -17.45
N ILE A 115 22.70 2.59 -16.85
CA ILE A 115 21.47 2.88 -16.08
C ILE A 115 20.25 2.78 -16.99
N GLU A 116 20.29 3.41 -18.17
CA GLU A 116 19.17 3.39 -19.11
C GLU A 116 18.88 1.96 -19.60
N ARG A 117 19.92 1.17 -19.90
CA ARG A 117 19.77 -0.23 -20.28
C ARG A 117 19.11 -1.05 -19.17
N ASP A 118 19.63 -0.95 -17.95
CA ASP A 118 19.18 -1.77 -16.83
C ASP A 118 17.75 -1.39 -16.41
N PHE A 119 17.40 -0.09 -16.47
CA PHE A 119 16.04 0.41 -16.26
C PHE A 119 15.06 -0.11 -17.31
N ASN A 120 15.43 -0.05 -18.60
CA ASN A 120 14.58 -0.56 -19.68
C ASN A 120 14.36 -2.08 -19.58
N ASN A 121 15.40 -2.84 -19.21
CA ASN A 121 15.27 -4.28 -18.98
C ASN A 121 14.31 -4.58 -17.82
N HIS A 122 14.41 -3.82 -16.72
CA HIS A 122 13.51 -4.00 -15.59
C HIS A 122 12.05 -3.68 -15.95
N ILE A 123 11.79 -2.61 -16.70
CA ILE A 123 10.44 -2.29 -17.20
C ILE A 123 9.90 -3.43 -18.07
N GLN A 124 10.72 -4.00 -18.94
CA GLN A 124 10.30 -5.12 -19.79
C GLN A 124 9.90 -6.33 -18.94
N ASP A 125 10.69 -6.69 -17.93
CA ASP A 125 10.37 -7.81 -17.04
C ASP A 125 9.04 -7.59 -16.30
N VAL A 126 8.80 -6.38 -15.78
CA VAL A 126 7.55 -6.02 -15.10
C VAL A 126 6.35 -6.10 -16.06
N LEU A 127 6.49 -5.60 -17.29
CA LEU A 127 5.44 -5.66 -18.30
C LEU A 127 5.10 -7.11 -18.68
N VAL A 128 6.10 -7.98 -18.80
CA VAL A 128 5.90 -9.40 -19.10
C VAL A 128 5.12 -10.09 -17.98
N VAL A 129 5.47 -9.83 -16.71
CA VAL A 129 4.75 -10.39 -15.56
C VAL A 129 3.30 -9.87 -15.51
N SER A 130 3.09 -8.57 -15.74
CA SER A 130 1.74 -7.97 -15.77
C SER A 130 0.88 -8.56 -16.89
N TYR A 131 1.45 -8.75 -18.08
CA TYR A 131 0.78 -9.39 -19.20
C TYR A 131 0.40 -10.83 -18.88
N LEU A 132 1.31 -11.61 -18.30
CA LEU A 132 1.05 -12.99 -17.90
C LEU A 132 -0.06 -13.07 -16.85
N ALA A 133 -0.04 -12.19 -15.84
CA ALA A 133 -1.07 -12.13 -14.81
C ALA A 133 -2.46 -11.80 -15.41
N ASN A 134 -2.53 -10.86 -16.35
CA ASN A 134 -3.77 -10.54 -17.06
C ASN A 134 -4.25 -11.68 -17.96
N THR A 135 -3.34 -12.40 -18.60
CA THR A 135 -3.65 -13.60 -19.39
C THR A 135 -4.23 -14.71 -18.50
N ILE A 136 -3.63 -14.96 -17.32
CA ILE A 136 -4.16 -15.93 -16.36
C ILE A 136 -5.53 -15.49 -15.84
N ARG A 137 -5.72 -14.20 -15.52
CA ARG A 137 -7.01 -13.65 -15.07
C ARG A 137 -8.11 -13.87 -16.11
N THR A 138 -7.83 -13.55 -17.37
CA THR A 138 -8.79 -13.75 -18.47
C THR A 138 -9.10 -15.23 -18.70
N GLN A 139 -8.10 -16.12 -18.61
CA GLN A 139 -8.31 -17.56 -18.68
C GLN A 139 -9.17 -18.09 -17.51
N MET A 140 -8.97 -17.59 -16.29
CA MET A 140 -9.81 -17.93 -15.14
C MET A 140 -11.24 -17.44 -15.33
N GLU A 141 -11.44 -16.23 -15.84
CA GLU A 141 -12.78 -15.69 -16.11
C GLU A 141 -13.51 -16.49 -17.20
N LEU A 142 -12.80 -16.83 -18.29
CA LEU A 142 -13.32 -17.71 -19.35
C LEU A 142 -13.70 -19.09 -18.80
N SER A 143 -12.83 -19.69 -17.98
CA SER A 143 -13.08 -20.99 -17.33
C SER A 143 -14.33 -20.94 -16.44
N ASN A 144 -14.46 -19.91 -15.60
CA ASN A 144 -15.63 -19.73 -14.75
C ASN A 144 -16.91 -19.52 -15.55
N ARG A 145 -16.86 -18.74 -16.64
CA ARG A 145 -18.00 -18.55 -17.54
C ARG A 145 -18.39 -19.85 -18.25
N LEU A 146 -17.44 -20.67 -18.69
CA LEU A 146 -17.73 -21.97 -19.32
C LEU A 146 -18.32 -22.97 -18.31
N ALA A 147 -17.76 -23.04 -17.10
CA ALA A 147 -18.27 -23.90 -16.04
C ALA A 147 -19.70 -23.52 -15.63
N THR A 148 -19.98 -22.22 -15.48
CA THR A 148 -21.33 -21.72 -15.17
C THR A 148 -22.28 -21.81 -16.36
N ALA A 149 -21.80 -21.64 -17.60
CA ALA A 149 -22.59 -21.84 -18.80
C ALA A 149 -23.09 -23.28 -18.92
N GLN A 150 -22.27 -24.29 -18.63
CA GLN A 150 -22.73 -25.68 -18.59
C GLN A 150 -23.78 -25.94 -17.50
N LEU A 151 -23.69 -25.28 -16.35
CA LEU A 151 -24.72 -25.34 -15.32
C LEU A 151 -26.05 -24.70 -15.76
N THR A 152 -26.00 -23.62 -16.55
CA THR A 152 -27.21 -22.99 -17.10
C THR A 152 -27.76 -23.67 -18.36
N LEU A 153 -26.93 -24.37 -19.14
CA LEU A 153 -27.32 -25.03 -20.39
C LEU A 153 -27.66 -26.52 -20.20
N GLY A 154 -27.19 -27.14 -19.10
CA GLY A 154 -27.40 -28.55 -18.75
C GLY A 154 -28.64 -28.87 -17.89
N GLY A 155 -29.60 -27.94 -17.80
CA GLY A 155 -30.88 -28.17 -17.10
C GLY A 155 -31.97 -28.87 -17.94
N GLY A 156 -31.69 -29.20 -19.20
CA GLY A 156 -32.63 -29.83 -20.10
C GLY A 156 -32.03 -31.05 -20.76
N GLU A 157 -32.19 -32.23 -20.14
CA GLU A 157 -32.78 -33.43 -20.75
C GLU A 157 -32.46 -34.69 -19.92
N GLY A 158 -33.53 -35.38 -19.49
CA GLY A 158 -33.43 -36.78 -19.08
C GLY A 158 -34.32 -37.22 -17.92
N ALA A 159 -35.66 -37.24 -18.09
CA ALA A 159 -36.53 -38.17 -17.34
C ALA A 159 -37.96 -38.32 -17.92
N THR A 160 -38.27 -39.55 -18.34
CA THR A 160 -39.57 -40.24 -18.36
C THR A 160 -40.52 -40.09 -19.55
N THR A 161 -40.40 -41.06 -20.46
CA THR A 161 -41.51 -41.79 -21.07
C THR A 161 -42.37 -42.48 -20.00
N GLY A 162 -43.70 -42.38 -20.11
CA GLY A 162 -44.64 -43.11 -19.26
C GLY A 162 -46.08 -42.60 -19.38
N GLU A 163 -46.87 -43.23 -20.25
CA GLU A 163 -48.32 -43.08 -20.30
C GLU A 163 -48.98 -43.55 -18.98
N GLY A 164 -49.97 -42.79 -18.51
CA GLY A 164 -50.78 -43.15 -17.34
C GLY A 164 -51.85 -42.11 -17.04
N ALA A 165 -53.07 -42.36 -17.51
CA ALA A 165 -54.25 -41.59 -17.16
C ALA A 165 -54.55 -41.68 -15.65
N GLN A 166 -55.10 -40.59 -15.06
CA GLN A 166 -56.39 -40.55 -14.33
C GLN A 166 -56.47 -39.42 -13.27
N ARG A 167 -57.19 -38.36 -13.65
CA ARG A 167 -58.23 -37.62 -12.90
C ARG A 167 -58.13 -37.58 -11.35
N ASN A 168 -57.92 -36.38 -10.79
CA ASN A 168 -58.86 -35.89 -9.77
C ASN A 168 -58.91 -34.36 -9.60
N GLN A 169 -60.13 -33.87 -9.36
CA GLN A 169 -60.56 -32.48 -9.19
C GLN A 169 -60.33 -31.94 -7.77
N ARG A 170 -59.92 -30.67 -7.66
CA ARG A 170 -60.35 -29.61 -6.71
C ARG A 170 -59.19 -28.62 -6.62
N GLY A 171 -59.32 -27.36 -7.05
CA GLY A 171 -60.27 -26.37 -6.56
C GLY A 171 -59.43 -25.23 -5.96
N GLY A 172 -59.34 -24.10 -6.65
CA GLY A 172 -58.56 -22.94 -6.19
C GLY A 172 -58.69 -21.76 -7.15
N LYS A 173 -59.60 -20.85 -6.81
CA LYS A 173 -60.11 -19.75 -7.64
C LYS A 173 -59.49 -18.42 -7.18
N GLY A 174 -59.05 -17.60 -8.14
CA GLY A 174 -58.83 -16.15 -8.00
C GLY A 174 -57.37 -15.73 -7.76
N GLY A 175 -56.81 -14.68 -8.37
CA GLY A 175 -57.26 -13.68 -9.33
C GLY A 175 -56.01 -12.91 -9.82
N ARG A 176 -55.84 -12.73 -11.13
CA ARG A 176 -55.96 -11.45 -11.88
C ARG A 176 -55.16 -10.25 -11.34
N GLY A 177 -54.13 -9.86 -12.10
CA GLY A 177 -53.91 -8.46 -12.51
C GLY A 177 -52.58 -7.82 -12.06
N GLY A 178 -51.76 -7.39 -13.03
CA GLY A 178 -50.64 -6.47 -12.76
C GLY A 178 -49.50 -6.52 -13.78
N ARG A 179 -49.77 -6.14 -15.03
CA ARG A 179 -48.77 -5.87 -16.08
C ARG A 179 -48.45 -4.36 -16.04
N GLU A 180 -47.20 -4.01 -16.37
CA GLU A 180 -46.72 -2.69 -16.82
C GLU A 180 -46.51 -1.55 -15.81
N GLN A 181 -45.23 -1.25 -15.54
CA GLN A 181 -44.60 0.09 -15.68
C GLN A 181 -43.06 -0.09 -15.63
N ARG A 182 -42.34 0.02 -16.76
CA ARG A 182 -41.67 1.24 -17.29
C ARG A 182 -40.77 1.87 -16.22
N ASN A 183 -39.46 1.64 -16.22
CA ASN A 183 -38.49 2.11 -17.23
C ASN A 183 -38.70 3.60 -17.57
N GLN A 184 -38.46 4.47 -16.59
CA GLN A 184 -38.26 5.90 -16.74
C GLN A 184 -37.62 6.42 -15.45
N GLU A 185 -36.29 6.31 -15.30
CA GLU A 185 -35.55 7.07 -14.27
C GLU A 185 -34.03 7.16 -14.52
N ARG A 186 -33.52 6.68 -15.66
CA ARG A 186 -32.08 6.74 -15.99
C ARG A 186 -31.65 7.88 -16.92
N ASN A 187 -32.51 8.85 -17.24
CA ASN A 187 -32.21 9.90 -18.22
C ASN A 187 -32.26 11.34 -17.67
N THR A 188 -32.16 11.57 -16.37
CA THR A 188 -32.22 12.94 -15.80
C THR A 188 -30.97 13.44 -15.09
N GLU A 189 -29.86 12.70 -15.06
CA GLU A 189 -28.62 13.17 -14.43
C GLU A 189 -27.51 13.64 -15.39
N GLU A 190 -27.71 13.57 -16.71
CA GLU A 190 -26.76 14.10 -17.70
C GLU A 190 -27.12 15.50 -18.25
N ALA A 191 -28.04 16.23 -17.62
CA ALA A 191 -28.54 17.52 -18.13
C ALA A 191 -28.66 18.63 -17.07
N ARG A 192 -27.78 18.64 -16.06
CA ARG A 192 -27.49 19.81 -15.19
C ARG A 192 -25.98 19.77 -14.92
N ALA A 193 -25.21 20.59 -15.61
CA ALA A 193 -24.77 21.92 -15.14
C ALA A 193 -23.79 21.79 -13.98
#